data_AF-A0A924YIM8-F1
#
_entry.id   AF-A0A924YIM8-F1
#
_cell.length_a   1.000
_cell.length_b   1.000
_cell.length_c   1.000
_cell.angle_alpha   90.00
_cell.angle_beta   90.00
_cell.angle_gamma   90.00
#
_symmetry.space_group_name_H-M   'P 1'
#
loop_
_entity.id
_entity.type
_entity.pdbx_description
1 polymer ?
#
loop_
_entity_poly.entity_id
_entity_poly.type
_entity_poly.pdbx_seq_one_letter_code
_entity_poly.pdbx_strand_id
1 'polypeptide(L)'
;MNSVRFVDPGDLRLSTGRQDGAKRSKYLQQVQQFGAEITDMPPIEVTEGRDGELMINDGVTRATRCHYLAPGELVPVDVIDVRTFADFSRLLRVRDVPPPR
;
A
#
# COMPACT_ATOMS: atom_id res chain seq x y z
N MET A 1 4.77 14.48 -14.54
CA MET A 1 4.53 15.07 -13.21
C MET A 1 3.91 14.00 -12.35
N ASN A 2 4.70 13.43 -11.43
CA ASN A 2 4.23 12.53 -10.41
C ASN A 2 3.20 13.28 -9.55
N SER A 3 1.97 12.75 -9.47
CA SER A 3 0.88 13.40 -8.73
C SER A 3 0.62 12.61 -7.46
N VAL A 4 0.88 13.23 -6.31
CA VAL A 4 0.59 12.64 -5.00
C VAL A 4 -0.93 12.56 -4.83
N ARG A 5 -1.46 11.36 -4.57
CA ARG A 5 -2.87 11.13 -4.24
C ARG A 5 -2.99 10.65 -2.80
N PHE A 6 -4.10 10.95 -2.13
CA PHE A 6 -4.42 10.39 -0.82
C PHE A 6 -5.49 9.32 -0.99
N VAL A 7 -5.22 8.11 -0.52
CA VAL A 7 -6.10 6.94 -0.71
C VAL A 7 -6.17 6.09 0.55
N ASP A 8 -7.19 5.25 0.67
CA ASP A 8 -7.26 4.24 1.72
C ASP A 8 -6.17 3.19 1.45
N PRO A 9 -5.22 2.96 2.39
CA PRO A 9 -4.17 1.95 2.20
C PRO A 9 -4.74 0.54 2.01
N GLY A 10 -5.93 0.24 2.54
CA GLY A 10 -6.65 -1.02 2.39
C GLY A 10 -7.18 -1.28 0.98
N ASP A 11 -7.33 -0.23 0.15
CA ASP A 11 -7.80 -0.33 -1.23
C ASP A 11 -6.68 -0.71 -2.21
N LEU A 12 -5.42 -0.47 -1.83
CA LEU A 12 -4.25 -0.71 -2.67
C LEU A 12 -4.06 -2.20 -2.99
N ARG A 13 -3.72 -2.49 -4.24
CA ARG A 13 -3.41 -3.85 -4.73
C ARG A 13 -1.97 -4.23 -4.39
N LEU A 14 -1.79 -5.43 -3.87
CA LEU A 14 -0.47 -6.02 -3.65
C LEU A 14 0.16 -6.40 -4.99
N SER A 15 1.48 -6.29 -5.11
CA SER A 15 2.19 -6.78 -6.29
C SER A 15 2.14 -8.30 -6.39
N THR A 16 2.39 -8.84 -7.58
CA THR A 16 2.37 -10.28 -7.86
C THR A 16 3.27 -11.09 -6.92
N GLY A 17 4.43 -10.55 -6.52
CA GLY A 17 5.37 -11.19 -5.59
C GLY A 17 5.11 -10.95 -4.09
N ARG A 18 4.00 -10.28 -3.75
CA ARG A 18 3.61 -9.90 -2.38
C ARG A 18 2.16 -10.21 -2.07
N GLN A 19 1.56 -11.21 -2.73
CA GLN A 19 0.21 -11.67 -2.43
C GLN A 19 0.09 -12.29 -1.02
N ASP A 20 1.22 -12.57 -0.35
CA ASP A 20 1.31 -12.93 1.06
C ASP A 20 1.39 -11.72 2.01
N GLY A 21 1.33 -10.50 1.48
CA GLY A 21 1.34 -9.25 2.24
C GLY A 21 2.73 -8.81 2.71
N ALA A 22 2.75 -8.09 3.84
CA ALA A 22 3.98 -7.54 4.40
C ALA A 22 4.90 -8.65 4.94
N LYS A 23 6.21 -8.50 4.79
CA LYS A 23 7.18 -9.39 5.45
C LYS A 23 7.19 -9.12 6.95
N ARG A 24 7.01 -10.18 7.75
CA ARG A 24 6.90 -10.13 9.21
C ARG A 24 7.97 -9.27 9.89
N SER A 25 9.25 -9.53 9.62
CA SER A 25 10.35 -8.79 10.24
C SER A 25 10.29 -7.29 9.95
N LYS A 26 10.00 -6.91 8.71
CA LYS A 26 9.83 -5.49 8.31
C LYS A 26 8.60 -4.87 8.96
N TYR A 27 7.50 -5.61 9.04
CA TYR A 27 6.27 -5.15 9.68
C TYR A 27 6.49 -4.84 11.16
N LEU A 28 7.03 -5.79 11.93
CA LEU A 28 7.29 -5.59 13.36
C LEU A 28 8.26 -4.43 13.61
N GLN A 29 9.30 -4.28 12.77
CA GLN A 29 10.20 -3.14 12.85
C GLN A 29 9.48 -1.80 12.62
N GLN A 30 8.64 -1.72 11.59
CA GLN A 30 7.84 -0.53 11.28
C GLN A 30 6.83 -0.20 12.39
N VAL A 31 6.17 -1.21 12.97
CA VAL A 31 5.26 -1.03 14.11
C VAL A 31 6.01 -0.53 15.34
N GLN A 32 7.18 -1.11 15.65
CA GLN A 32 7.99 -0.67 16.79
C GLN A 32 8.47 0.78 16.63
N GLN A 33 8.86 1.17 15.42
CA GLN A 33 9.43 2.49 15.17
C GLN A 33 8.38 3.59 15.05
N PHE A 34 7.22 3.30 14.44
CA PHE A 34 6.25 4.34 14.04
C PHE A 34 4.84 4.12 14.56
N GLY A 35 4.50 2.95 15.13
CA GLY A 35 3.15 2.66 15.60
C GLY A 35 2.07 2.96 14.56
N ALA A 36 1.09 3.79 14.92
CA ALA A 36 0.01 4.27 14.04
C ALA A 36 0.34 5.61 13.32
N GLU A 37 1.50 6.22 13.60
CA GLU A 37 1.80 7.57 13.10
C GLU A 37 2.04 7.59 11.59
N ILE A 38 1.42 8.55 10.90
CA ILE A 38 1.52 8.73 9.45
C ILE A 38 2.20 10.04 9.05
N THR A 39 2.44 10.94 10.01
CA THR A 39 3.13 12.21 9.79
C THR A 39 4.49 11.96 9.16
N ASP A 40 4.81 12.71 8.11
CA ASP A 40 6.06 12.59 7.35
C ASP A 40 6.37 11.18 6.81
N MET A 41 5.37 10.28 6.79
CA MET A 41 5.53 8.96 6.18
C MET A 41 5.80 9.15 4.69
N PRO A 42 6.91 8.58 4.15
CA PRO A 42 7.18 8.69 2.73
C PRO A 42 6.01 8.13 1.90
N PRO A 43 5.70 8.69 0.72
CA PRO A 43 4.63 8.18 -0.13
C PRO A 43 4.85 6.71 -0.52
N ILE A 44 3.76 5.98 -0.70
CA ILE A 44 3.78 4.62 -1.24
C ILE A 44 3.88 4.73 -2.77
N GLU A 45 4.85 4.07 -3.38
CA GLU A 45 4.98 4.10 -4.83
C GLU A 45 4.00 3.11 -5.45
N VAL A 46 3.23 3.58 -6.43
CA VAL A 46 2.19 2.78 -7.10
C VAL A 46 2.26 2.90 -8.62
N THR A 47 1.82 1.84 -9.29
CA THR A 47 1.46 1.85 -10.71
C THR A 47 -0.06 1.91 -10.81
N GLU A 48 -0.58 2.86 -11.59
CA GLU A 48 -2.00 2.93 -11.91
C GLU A 48 -2.33 2.00 -13.09
N GLY A 49 -3.34 1.16 -12.92
CA GLY A 49 -3.83 0.23 -13.92
C GLY A 49 -5.12 0.70 -14.57
N ARG A 50 -5.81 -0.24 -15.22
CA ARG A 50 -7.17 -0.05 -15.71
C ARG A 50 -8.11 0.34 -14.56
N ASP A 51 -9.11 1.17 -14.87
CA ASP A 51 -10.16 1.60 -13.95
C ASP A 51 -9.63 2.31 -12.68
N GLY A 52 -8.42 2.86 -12.73
CA GLY A 52 -7.79 3.60 -11.63
C GLY A 52 -7.26 2.72 -10.50
N GLU A 53 -7.20 1.40 -10.69
CA GLU A 53 -6.66 0.46 -9.70
C GLU A 53 -5.17 0.75 -9.45
N LEU A 54 -4.76 0.84 -8.18
CA LEU A 54 -3.39 1.18 -7.80
C LEU A 54 -2.66 -0.06 -7.25
N MET A 55 -1.64 -0.53 -7.96
CA MET A 55 -0.77 -1.61 -7.50
C MET A 55 0.49 -1.05 -6.84
N ILE A 56 0.81 -1.53 -5.65
CA ILE A 56 2.01 -1.15 -4.90
C ILE A 56 3.28 -1.65 -5.60
N ASN A 57 4.17 -0.72 -5.93
CA ASN A 57 5.55 -1.02 -6.33
C ASN A 57 6.47 -1.09 -5.10
N ASP A 58 6.37 -0.09 -4.21
CA ASP A 58 7.03 -0.08 -2.91
C ASP A 58 6.13 0.48 -1.81
N GLY A 59 6.23 -0.10 -0.60
CA GLY A 59 5.49 0.36 0.57
C GLY A 59 4.42 -0.60 1.10
N VAL A 60 4.43 -1.88 0.71
CA VAL A 60 3.48 -2.90 1.25
C VAL A 60 3.45 -2.87 2.78
N THR A 61 4.61 -2.83 3.44
CA THR A 61 4.68 -2.79 4.90
C THR A 61 4.05 -1.53 5.50
N ARG A 62 4.26 -0.37 4.86
CA ARG A 62 3.66 0.91 5.28
C ARG A 62 2.14 0.87 5.12
N ALA A 63 1.66 0.40 3.96
CA ALA A 63 0.24 0.23 3.67
C ALA A 63 -0.44 -0.68 4.71
N THR A 64 0.13 -1.86 4.96
CA THR A 64 -0.38 -2.80 5.96
C THR A 64 -0.40 -2.18 7.36
N ARG A 65 0.67 -1.52 7.78
CA ARG A 65 0.73 -0.83 9.09
C ARG A 65 -0.37 0.19 9.23
N CYS A 66 -0.50 1.11 8.27
CA CYS A 66 -1.51 2.17 8.35
C CYS A 66 -2.93 1.62 8.30
N HIS A 67 -3.21 0.64 7.43
CA HIS A 67 -4.53 0.03 7.36
C HIS A 67 -4.98 -0.59 8.70
N TYR A 68 -4.08 -1.29 9.40
CA TYR A 68 -4.44 -1.99 10.63
C TYR A 68 -4.27 -1.17 11.92
N LEU A 69 -3.39 -0.17 11.94
CA LEU A 69 -3.10 0.63 13.14
C LEU A 69 -3.68 2.05 13.10
N ALA A 70 -4.02 2.55 11.92
CA ALA A 70 -4.61 3.88 11.70
C ALA A 70 -5.86 3.79 10.80
N PRO A 71 -6.90 3.04 11.20
CA PRO A 71 -8.08 2.83 10.37
C PRO A 71 -8.80 4.15 10.07
N GLY A 72 -9.12 4.37 8.79
CA GLY A 72 -9.77 5.60 8.30
C GLY A 72 -8.81 6.70 7.86
N GLU A 73 -7.51 6.57 8.14
CA GLU A 73 -6.50 7.52 7.67
C GLU A 73 -6.12 7.26 6.22
N LEU A 74 -6.07 8.32 5.41
CA LEU A 74 -5.59 8.25 4.03
C LEU A 74 -4.07 8.38 3.99
N VAL A 75 -3.42 7.60 3.13
CA VAL A 75 -1.97 7.64 2.95
C VAL A 75 -1.60 8.32 1.63
N PRO A 76 -0.49 9.07 1.58
CA PRO A 76 0.03 9.60 0.33
C PRO A 76 0.58 8.47 -0.54
N VAL A 77 0.21 8.46 -1.81
CA VAL A 77 0.76 7.57 -2.84
C VAL A 77 1.36 8.39 -3.95
N ASP A 78 2.50 7.94 -4.47
CA ASP A 78 3.12 8.48 -5.67
C ASP A 78 2.87 7.56 -6.86
N VAL A 79 2.13 8.05 -7.86
CA VAL A 79 1.87 7.31 -9.10
C VAL A 79 3.06 7.49 -10.03
N ILE A 80 3.90 6.47 -10.12
CA ILE A 80 5.16 6.52 -10.89
C ILE A 80 5.02 6.01 -12.34
N ASP A 81 3.95 5.28 -12.63
CA ASP A 81 3.65 4.73 -13.95
C ASP A 81 2.13 4.55 -14.12
N VAL A 82 1.65 4.67 -15.36
CA VAL A 82 0.23 4.51 -15.73
C VAL A 82 0.13 3.50 -16.86
N ARG A 83 -0.47 2.34 -16.55
CA ARG A 83 -0.64 1.20 -17.46
C ARG A 83 -2.13 0.92 -17.66
N THR A 84 -2.76 1.72 -18.52
CA THR A 84 -4.22 1.65 -18.78
C THR A 84 -4.72 0.29 -19.27
N PHE A 85 -3.85 -0.57 -19.83
CA PHE A 85 -4.20 -1.93 -20.25
C PHE A 85 -4.04 -2.99 -19.14
N ALA A 86 -3.26 -2.71 -18.10
CA ALA A 86 -2.98 -3.64 -17.02
C ALA A 86 -4.19 -3.78 -16.10
N ASP A 87 -4.68 -5.00 -15.90
CA ASP A 87 -5.78 -5.31 -15.01
C ASP A 87 -5.24 -5.85 -13.67
N PHE A 88 -5.36 -5.05 -12.61
CA PHE A 88 -4.94 -5.41 -11.26
C PHE A 88 -6.09 -5.95 -10.40
N SER A 89 -7.31 -6.06 -10.94
CA SER A 89 -8.52 -6.41 -10.16
C SER A 89 -8.44 -7.78 -9.49
N ARG A 90 -7.60 -8.68 -10.02
CA ARG A 90 -7.37 -10.04 -9.50
C ARG A 90 -6.30 -10.13 -8.41
N LEU A 91 -5.53 -9.07 -8.19
CA LEU A 91 -4.54 -9.03 -7.12
C LEU A 91 -5.25 -8.77 -5.80
N LEU A 92 -4.82 -9.45 -4.73
CA LEU A 92 -5.30 -9.18 -3.38
C LEU A 92 -5.02 -7.74 -3.01
N ARG A 93 -5.95 -7.12 -2.30
CA ARG A 93 -5.75 -5.82 -1.67
C ARG A 93 -5.07 -5.99 -0.32
N VAL A 94 -4.53 -4.90 0.21
CA VAL A 94 -3.96 -4.87 1.56
C VAL A 94 -4.96 -5.37 2.61
N ARG A 95 -6.23 -4.95 2.54
CA ARG A 95 -7.27 -5.38 3.49
C ARG A 95 -7.62 -6.87 3.43
N ASP A 96 -7.31 -7.53 2.31
CA ASP A 96 -7.63 -8.94 2.09
C ASP A 96 -6.60 -9.86 2.77
N VAL A 97 -5.46 -9.31 3.22
CA VAL A 97 -4.36 -10.07 3.81
C VAL A 97 -4.11 -9.61 5.25
N PRO A 98 -4.29 -10.49 6.26
CA PRO A 98 -4.09 -10.12 7.66
C PRO A 98 -2.64 -9.69 7.92
N PRO A 99 -2.41 -8.82 8.93
CA PRO A 99 -1.06 -8.39 9.26
C PRO A 99 -0.25 -9.58 9.80
N PRO A 100 1.06 -9.65 9.54
CA PRO A 100 1.92 -10.68 10.11
C PRO A 100 1.87 -10.65 11.64
N ARG A 101 1.69 -11.83 12.26
CA ARG A 101 1.82 -12.06 13.71
C ARG A 101 3.27 -12.35 14.07
#